data_AF-A0A3S9SHZ3-F1
#
_entry.id   AF-A0A3S9SHZ3-F1
#
_cell.length_a   1.000
_cell.length_b   1.000
_cell.length_c   1.000
_cell.angle_alpha   90.00
_cell.angle_beta   90.00
_cell.angle_gamma   90.00
#
_symmetry.space_group_name_H-M   'P 1'
#
loop_
_entity.id
_entity.type
_entity.pdbx_description
1 polymer ?
#
loop_
_entity_poly.entity_id
_entity_poly.type
_entity_poly.pdbx_seq_one_letter_code
_entity_poly.pdbx_strand_id
1 'polypeptide(L)'
;MKKYLFAAAVLAAVAAPAAQAQTLRQMRNEFVSACAQGASSGNNALSPQMARTLCSCTFDETGKQYGTRWKATLDAYDRTGNDPQFESRMRRNTEVCFNRHLNRR
;
A
#
# COMPACT_ATOMS: atom_id res chain seq x y z
N MET A 1 11.63 -35.10 9.54
CA MET A 1 11.66 -34.71 10.97
C MET A 1 12.19 -33.29 11.11
N LYS A 2 11.29 -32.32 11.41
CA LYS A 2 11.50 -30.97 12.01
C LYS A 2 10.27 -30.11 11.70
N LYS A 3 9.13 -30.44 12.33
CA LYS A 3 7.87 -29.67 12.23
C LYS A 3 7.40 -29.14 13.60
N TYR A 4 8.17 -29.31 14.67
CA TYR A 4 7.70 -29.06 16.04
C TYR A 4 8.41 -27.91 16.77
N LEU A 5 9.06 -26.98 16.05
CA LEU A 5 9.58 -25.75 16.67
C LEU A 5 8.59 -24.58 16.61
N PHE A 6 7.53 -24.67 15.79
CA PHE A 6 6.50 -23.63 15.73
C PHE A 6 5.41 -23.78 16.78
N ALA A 7 5.20 -24.99 17.33
CA ALA A 7 4.10 -25.25 18.27
C ALA A 7 4.31 -24.62 19.66
N ALA A 8 5.55 -24.39 20.09
CA ALA A 8 5.83 -23.75 21.38
C ALA A 8 5.60 -22.23 21.38
N ALA A 9 5.64 -21.58 20.21
CA ALA A 9 5.29 -20.16 20.08
C ALA A 9 3.77 -19.90 20.13
N VAL A 10 2.95 -20.96 20.00
CA VAL A 10 1.49 -20.85 19.93
C VAL A 10 0.85 -20.67 21.32
N LEU A 11 1.53 -21.06 22.41
CA LEU A 11 0.97 -21.00 23.76
C LEU A 11 1.26 -19.71 24.55
N ALA A 12 2.16 -18.84 24.07
CA ALA A 12 2.48 -17.57 24.73
C ALA A 12 1.80 -16.33 24.10
N ALA A 13 1.05 -16.50 23.01
CA ALA A 13 0.39 -15.40 22.29
C ALA A 13 -1.12 -15.28 22.58
N VAL A 14 -1.66 -16.06 23.52
CA VAL A 14 -3.11 -16.11 23.82
C VAL A 14 -3.61 -14.97 24.73
N ALA A 15 -2.85 -13.88 24.86
CA ALA A 15 -3.26 -12.65 25.56
C ALA A 15 -3.03 -11.36 24.74
N ALA A 16 -2.98 -11.45 23.41
CA ALA A 16 -3.11 -10.29 22.53
C ALA A 16 -4.26 -10.54 21.55
N PRO A 17 -5.23 -9.62 21.43
CA PRO A 17 -6.42 -9.85 20.63
C PRO A 17 -6.04 -10.09 19.16
N ALA A 18 -6.70 -11.09 18.56
CA ALA A 18 -6.77 -11.46 17.15
C ALA A 18 -5.81 -10.74 16.19
N ALA A 19 -4.97 -11.51 15.47
CA ALA A 19 -4.38 -11.18 14.17
C ALA A 19 -4.63 -9.72 13.74
N GLN A 20 -3.74 -8.82 14.18
CA GLN A 20 -3.99 -7.38 14.20
C GLN A 20 -4.40 -6.92 12.79
N ALA A 21 -5.67 -6.55 12.62
CA ALA A 21 -6.15 -5.97 11.38
C ALA A 21 -5.30 -4.75 11.08
N GLN A 22 -4.53 -4.79 9.99
CA GLN A 22 -3.58 -3.75 9.64
C GLN A 22 -4.28 -2.39 9.59
N THR A 23 -3.75 -1.41 10.30
CA THR A 23 -4.29 -0.05 10.29
C THR A 23 -4.15 0.56 8.90
N LEU A 24 -5.04 1.50 8.56
CA LEU A 24 -4.95 2.20 7.28
C LEU A 24 -3.59 2.91 7.11
N ARG A 25 -2.99 3.38 8.21
CA ARG A 25 -1.66 3.99 8.22
C ARG A 25 -0.56 3.01 7.85
N GLN A 26 -0.63 1.77 8.35
CA GLN A 26 0.33 0.71 8.01
C GLN A 26 0.20 0.32 6.53
N MET A 27 -1.02 0.09 6.04
CA MET A 27 -1.27 -0.20 4.61
C MET A 27 -0.70 0.87 3.69
N ARG A 28 -0.92 2.13 4.06
CA ARG A 28 -0.38 3.28 3.33
C ARG A 28 1.15 3.25 3.30
N ASN A 29 1.79 3.04 4.44
CA ASN A 29 3.25 3.04 4.53
C ASN A 29 3.87 1.93 3.69
N GLU A 30 3.29 0.73 3.73
CA GLU A 30 3.73 -0.42 2.92
C GLU A 30 3.55 -0.14 1.43
N PHE A 31 2.37 0.32 1.03
CA PHE A 31 2.09 0.71 -0.36
C PHE A 31 3.10 1.76 -0.86
N VAL A 32 3.29 2.84 -0.09
CA VAL A 32 4.22 3.92 -0.46
C VAL A 32 5.65 3.41 -0.55
N SER A 33 6.07 2.53 0.36
CA SER A 33 7.40 1.93 0.33
C SER A 33 7.61 1.09 -0.93
N ALA A 34 6.69 0.16 -1.23
CA ALA A 34 6.77 -0.71 -2.40
C ALA A 34 6.71 0.07 -3.72
N CYS A 35 5.76 0.99 -3.84
CA CYS A 35 5.61 1.87 -5.00
C CYS A 35 6.86 2.74 -5.20
N ALA A 36 7.40 3.34 -4.13
CA ALA A 36 8.57 4.20 -4.24
C ALA A 36 9.83 3.43 -4.63
N GLN A 37 10.02 2.21 -4.10
CA GLN A 37 11.12 1.34 -4.49
C GLN A 37 11.09 1.06 -6.00
N GLY A 38 9.93 0.66 -6.53
CA GLY A 38 9.75 0.44 -7.96
C GLY A 38 10.00 1.69 -8.82
N ALA A 39 9.44 2.84 -8.42
CA ALA A 39 9.61 4.10 -9.13
C ALA A 39 11.05 4.68 -9.06
N SER A 40 11.82 4.29 -8.03
CA SER A 40 13.24 4.63 -7.89
C SER A 40 14.18 3.62 -8.54
N SER A 41 13.65 2.53 -9.12
CA SER A 41 14.44 1.51 -9.80
C SER A 41 14.40 1.72 -11.32
N GLY A 42 15.55 2.01 -11.95
CA GLY A 42 15.69 2.14 -13.40
C GLY A 42 16.48 3.38 -13.88
N ASN A 43 16.73 3.46 -15.18
CA ASN A 43 17.58 4.52 -15.78
C ASN A 43 16.95 5.93 -15.77
N ASN A 44 15.63 6.04 -15.60
CA ASN A 44 14.89 7.30 -15.42
C ASN A 44 14.21 7.36 -14.03
N ALA A 45 14.87 6.78 -13.03
CA ALA A 45 14.37 6.71 -11.67
C ALA A 45 14.07 8.10 -11.11
N LEU A 46 12.93 8.21 -10.43
CA LEU A 46 12.65 9.38 -9.61
C LEU A 46 13.52 9.38 -8.37
N SER A 47 13.86 10.57 -7.86
CA SER A 47 14.52 10.66 -6.56
C SER A 47 13.64 9.97 -5.49
N PRO A 48 14.24 9.29 -4.49
CA PRO A 48 13.47 8.54 -3.49
C PRO A 48 12.41 9.40 -2.78
N GLN A 49 12.71 10.67 -2.56
CA GLN A 49 11.76 11.62 -1.98
C GLN A 49 10.59 11.93 -2.93
N MET A 50 10.86 12.17 -4.21
CA MET A 50 9.81 12.40 -5.22
C MET A 50 8.94 11.15 -5.41
N ALA A 51 9.56 9.98 -5.50
CA ALA A 51 8.86 8.71 -5.60
C ALA A 51 7.89 8.50 -4.42
N ARG A 52 8.35 8.72 -3.18
CA ARG A 52 7.48 8.68 -1.99
C ARG A 52 6.34 9.69 -2.06
N THR A 53 6.61 10.93 -2.47
CA THR A 53 5.58 11.97 -2.61
C THR A 53 4.49 11.57 -3.61
N LEU A 54 4.87 11.03 -4.78
CA LEU A 54 3.91 10.60 -5.80
C LEU A 54 3.09 9.39 -5.37
N CYS A 55 3.74 8.37 -4.80
CA CYS A 55 3.06 7.17 -4.31
C CYS A 55 2.11 7.52 -3.16
N SER A 56 2.53 8.41 -2.25
CA SER A 56 1.71 8.93 -1.17
C SER A 56 0.48 9.67 -1.72
N CYS A 57 0.68 10.59 -2.67
CA CYS A 57 -0.41 11.32 -3.31
C CYS A 57 -1.40 10.36 -3.99
N THR A 58 -0.91 9.36 -4.72
CA THR A 58 -1.74 8.38 -5.43
C THR A 58 -2.64 7.61 -4.46
N PHE A 59 -2.06 7.11 -3.36
CA PHE A 59 -2.81 6.38 -2.34
C PHE A 59 -3.92 7.26 -1.74
N ASP A 60 -3.58 8.49 -1.37
CA ASP A 60 -4.51 9.41 -0.71
C ASP A 60 -5.63 9.87 -1.66
N GLU A 61 -5.32 10.23 -2.91
CA GLU A 61 -6.31 10.61 -3.93
C GLU A 61 -7.24 9.45 -4.30
N THR A 62 -6.71 8.22 -4.34
CA THR A 62 -7.54 7.04 -4.55
C THR A 62 -8.45 6.80 -3.35
N GLY A 63 -7.91 6.89 -2.13
CA GLY A 63 -8.68 6.73 -0.90
C GLY A 63 -9.84 7.71 -0.76
N LYS A 64 -9.68 8.96 -1.22
CA LYS A 64 -10.78 9.95 -1.25
C LYS A 64 -11.99 9.48 -2.07
N GLN A 65 -11.78 8.70 -3.13
CA GLN A 65 -12.88 8.19 -3.96
C GLN A 65 -13.69 7.09 -3.26
N TYR A 66 -13.08 6.37 -2.31
CA TYR A 66 -13.72 5.30 -1.55
C TYR A 66 -14.23 5.77 -0.17
N GLY A 67 -13.72 6.89 0.34
CA GLY A 67 -14.14 7.46 1.63
C GLY A 67 -13.98 6.48 2.78
N THR A 68 -15.04 6.28 3.56
CA THR A 68 -15.04 5.35 4.72
C THR A 68 -14.81 3.88 4.32
N ARG A 69 -15.06 3.51 3.05
CA ARG A 69 -14.84 2.14 2.55
C ARG A 69 -13.39 1.86 2.21
N TRP A 70 -12.50 2.85 2.28
CA TRP A 70 -11.15 2.72 1.75
C TRP A 70 -10.36 1.55 2.34
N LYS A 71 -10.40 1.41 3.68
CA LYS A 71 -9.74 0.29 4.35
C LYS A 71 -10.31 -1.06 3.90
N ALA A 72 -11.64 -1.19 3.83
CA ALA A 72 -12.29 -2.43 3.39
C ALA A 72 -11.94 -2.80 1.95
N THR A 73 -11.82 -1.81 1.05
CA THR A 73 -11.36 -2.02 -0.33
C THR A 73 -9.93 -2.54 -0.37
N LEU A 74 -9.02 -1.96 0.43
CA LEU A 74 -7.63 -2.42 0.51
C LEU A 74 -7.55 -3.85 1.08
N ASP A 75 -8.28 -4.14 2.15
CA ASP A 75 -8.37 -5.48 2.74
C ASP A 75 -8.92 -6.51 1.73
N ALA A 76 -9.88 -6.12 0.88
CA ALA A 76 -10.39 -6.99 -0.17
C ALA A 76 -9.35 -7.22 -1.28
N TYR A 77 -8.69 -6.16 -1.73
CA TYR A 77 -7.67 -6.22 -2.78
C TYR A 77 -6.43 -7.01 -2.34
N ASP A 78 -5.99 -6.90 -1.09
CA ASP A 78 -4.88 -7.67 -0.53
C ASP A 78 -5.16 -9.19 -0.56
N ARG A 79 -6.43 -9.59 -0.36
CA ARG A 79 -6.84 -11.01 -0.38
C ARG A 79 -7.02 -11.57 -1.79
N THR A 80 -7.61 -10.78 -2.69
CA THR A 80 -8.00 -11.28 -4.02
C THR A 80 -6.97 -10.96 -5.10
N GLY A 81 -6.19 -9.90 -4.91
CA GLY A 81 -5.29 -9.33 -5.93
C GLY A 81 -6.01 -8.91 -7.21
N ASN A 82 -7.34 -8.79 -7.20
CA ASN A 82 -8.14 -8.68 -8.41
C ASN A 82 -9.29 -7.69 -8.23
N ASP A 83 -9.04 -6.44 -8.63
CA ASP A 83 -10.06 -5.40 -8.81
C ASP A 83 -9.61 -4.43 -9.93
N PRO A 84 -10.06 -4.65 -11.18
CA PRO A 84 -9.69 -3.80 -12.31
C PRO A 84 -10.14 -2.34 -12.16
N GLN A 85 -11.21 -2.07 -11.40
CA GLN A 85 -11.65 -0.69 -11.17
C GLN A 85 -10.69 0.01 -10.20
N PHE A 86 -10.28 -0.67 -9.13
CA PHE A 86 -9.27 -0.17 -8.21
C PHE A 86 -7.96 0.13 -8.94
N GLU A 87 -7.46 -0.81 -9.75
CA GLU A 87 -6.23 -0.62 -10.53
C GLU A 87 -6.34 0.56 -11.51
N SER A 88 -7.47 0.67 -12.22
CA SER A 88 -7.69 1.78 -13.14
C SER A 88 -7.72 3.13 -12.41
N ARG A 89 -8.32 3.20 -11.22
CA ARG A 89 -8.36 4.44 -10.42
C ARG A 89 -6.98 4.80 -9.90
N MET A 90 -6.22 3.83 -9.41
CA MET A 90 -4.82 4.03 -9.02
C MET A 90 -4.01 4.64 -10.15
N ARG A 91 -4.04 4.05 -11.36
CA ARG A 91 -3.30 4.57 -12.53
C ARG A 91 -3.69 6.01 -12.87
N ARG A 92 -4.99 6.31 -12.96
CA ARG A 92 -5.48 7.67 -13.24
C ARG A 92 -5.02 8.68 -12.18
N ASN A 93 -5.09 8.31 -10.90
CA ASN A 93 -4.65 9.19 -9.82
C ASN A 93 -3.12 9.34 -9.78
N THR A 94 -2.37 8.33 -10.22
CA THR A 94 -0.92 8.46 -10.43
C THR A 94 -0.63 9.55 -11.45
N GLU A 95 -1.30 9.57 -12.61
CA GLU A 95 -1.12 10.61 -13.63
C GLU A 95 -1.46 12.01 -13.09
N VAL A 96 -2.55 12.14 -12.34
CA VAL A 96 -2.93 13.40 -11.67
C VAL A 96 -1.84 13.86 -10.71
N CYS A 97 -1.31 12.96 -9.88
CA CYS A 97 -0.23 13.26 -8.95
C CYS A 97 1.08 13.59 -9.67
N PHE A 98 1.38 12.89 -10.77
CA PHE A 98 2.55 13.15 -11.62
C PHE A 98 2.49 14.56 -12.20
N ASN A 99 1.38 14.92 -12.83
CA ASN A 99 1.16 16.28 -13.35
C ASN A 99 1.23 17.34 -12.25
N ARG A 100 0.72 17.05 -11.05
CA ARG A 100 0.76 17.99 -9.93
C ARG A 100 2.17 18.24 -9.40
N HIS A 101 3.02 17.20 -9.33
CA HIS A 101 4.32 17.28 -8.64
C HIS A 101 5.52 17.41 -9.58
N LEU A 102 5.40 16.98 -10.85
CA LEU A 102 6.49 17.02 -11.83
C LEU A 102 6.30 18.10 -12.90
N ASN A 103 5.08 18.41 -13.34
CA ASN A 103 4.82 19.54 -14.26
C ASN A 103 4.71 20.91 -13.57
N ARG A 104 4.95 20.98 -12.25
CA ARG A 104 5.11 22.26 -11.52
C ARG A 104 6.56 22.77 -11.52
N ARG A 105 7.47 22.14 -12.26
CA ARG A 105 8.85 22.60 -12.44
C ARG A 105 9.00 23.38 -13.74
#